data_AF-A0A929J5H0-F1
#
_entry.id   AF-A0A929J5H0-F1
#
_cell.length_a   1.000
_cell.length_b   1.000
_cell.length_c   1.000
_cell.angle_alpha   90.00
_cell.angle_beta   90.00
_cell.angle_gamma   90.00
#
_symmetry.space_group_name_H-M   'P 1'
#
loop_
_entity.id
_entity.type
_entity.pdbx_description
1 polymer ?
#
loop_
_entity_poly.entity_id
_entity_poly.type
_entity_poly.pdbx_seq_one_letter_code
_entity_poly.pdbx_strand_id
1 'polypeptide(L)'
;MLFVIIAIVCLFFSDIAITTLHPWKEMARLAQGMVTPDFTGYKEIAYALMQTIAFAMVGVSLGAVAGFFLSFIFDNRLVHMSCAVLRSVHELFWALIFLQFFGLHPLTGVLAIAIPFAAICAKVYAE
;
A
#
# COMPACT_ATOMS: atom_id res chain seq x y z
N MET A 1 5.77 2.02 28.27
CA MET A 1 5.88 0.59 28.62
C MET A 1 5.09 -0.32 27.68
N LEU A 2 3.83 0.00 27.33
CA LEU A 2 3.03 -0.77 26.36
C LEU A 2 3.75 -1.02 25.02
N PHE A 3 4.39 0.01 24.45
CA PHE A 3 5.16 -0.09 23.20
C PHE A 3 6.28 -1.14 23.27
N VAL A 4 7.00 -1.21 24.40
CA VAL A 4 8.12 -2.15 24.60
C VAL A 4 7.61 -3.58 24.67
N ILE A 5 6.47 -3.79 25.34
CA ILE A 5 5.84 -5.11 25.44
C ILE A 5 5.37 -5.58 24.06
N ILE A 6 4.72 -4.70 23.29
CA ILE A 6 4.27 -5.00 21.92
C ILE A 6 5.48 -5.32 21.02
N ALA A 7 6.56 -4.55 21.13
CA ALA A 7 7.79 -4.78 20.35
C ALA A 7 8.40 -6.16 20.63
N ILE A 8 8.46 -6.58 21.90
CA ILE A 8 8.98 -7.91 22.29
C ILE A 8 8.09 -9.04 21.75
N VAL A 9 6.76 -8.87 21.81
CA VAL A 9 5.80 -9.85 21.27
C VAL A 9 5.93 -9.95 19.75
N CYS A 10 6.02 -8.83 19.04
CA CYS A 10 6.22 -8.81 17.59
C CYS A 10 7.55 -9.44 17.17
N LEU A 11 8.61 -9.30 17.97
CA LEU A 11 9.92 -9.89 17.69
C LEU A 11 9.86 -11.43 17.67
N PHE A 12 9.07 -12.04 18.56
CA PHE A 12 8.85 -13.50 18.57
C PHE A 12 8.12 -14.03 17.33
N PHE A 13 7.25 -13.21 16.74
CA PHE A 13 6.51 -13.56 15.52
C PHE A 13 7.23 -13.11 14.23
N SER A 14 8.29 -12.32 14.36
CA SER A 14 9.05 -11.85 13.21
C SER A 14 9.85 -13.01 12.63
N ASP A 15 9.53 -13.39 11.39
CA ASP A 15 10.34 -14.31 10.62
C ASP A 15 11.65 -13.60 10.23
N ILE A 16 12.67 -13.70 11.07
CA ILE A 16 14.02 -13.17 10.82
C ILE A 16 14.74 -14.13 9.86
N ALA A 17 14.12 -14.41 8.71
CA ALA A 17 14.78 -15.10 7.62
C ALA A 17 15.72 -14.10 6.94
N ILE A 18 17.03 -14.30 7.11
CA ILE A 18 18.06 -13.55 6.38
C ILE A 18 17.97 -13.97 4.91
N THR A 19 17.06 -13.33 4.18
CA THR A 19 16.97 -13.49 2.73
C THR A 19 18.16 -12.76 2.13
N THR A 20 19.18 -13.50 1.72
CA THR A 20 20.33 -13.01 0.96
C THR A 20 19.90 -12.65 -0.46
N LEU A 21 18.99 -11.68 -0.59
CA LEU A 21 18.98 -10.84 -1.78
C LEU A 21 20.35 -10.15 -1.78
N HIS A 22 21.06 -10.12 -2.91
CA HIS A 22 22.28 -9.32 -3.03
C HIS A 22 21.85 -7.91 -3.48
N PRO A 23 21.48 -6.98 -2.57
CA PRO A 23 20.93 -5.67 -2.95
C PRO A 23 21.88 -4.90 -3.86
N TRP A 24 23.18 -5.00 -3.60
CA TRP A 24 24.21 -4.36 -4.43
C TRP A 24 24.20 -4.82 -5.88
N LYS A 25 23.90 -6.11 -6.13
CA LYS A 25 23.83 -6.66 -7.48
C LYS A 25 22.59 -6.14 -8.22
N GLU A 26 21.44 -6.04 -7.55
CA GLU A 26 20.23 -5.48 -8.15
C GLU A 26 20.34 -3.97 -8.37
N MET A 27 20.94 -3.23 -7.43
CA MET A 27 21.24 -1.80 -7.60
C MET A 27 22.20 -1.58 -8.77
N ALA A 28 23.24 -2.42 -8.92
CA ALA A 28 24.14 -2.37 -10.06
C ALA A 28 23.42 -2.71 -11.38
N ARG A 29 22.51 -3.69 -11.36
CA ARG A 29 21.68 -4.04 -12.52
C ARG A 29 20.78 -2.88 -12.96
N LEU A 30 20.19 -2.18 -11.99
CA LEU A 30 19.36 -1.00 -12.22
C LEU A 30 20.21 0.18 -12.74
N ALA A 31 21.38 0.41 -12.15
CA ALA A 31 22.34 1.42 -12.63
C ALA A 31 22.82 1.13 -14.06
N GLN A 32 23.08 -0.13 -14.39
CA GLN A 32 23.46 -0.55 -15.73
C GLN A 32 22.29 -0.34 -16.72
N GLY A 33 21.06 -0.65 -16.33
CA GLY A 33 19.86 -0.38 -17.12
C GLY A 33 19.63 1.11 -17.40
N MET A 34 20.04 2.01 -16.50
CA MET A 34 20.01 3.47 -16.74
C MET A 34 21.05 3.92 -17.79
N VAL A 35 22.20 3.25 -17.87
CA VAL A 35 23.28 3.58 -18.83
C VAL A 35 22.98 3.03 -20.23
N THR A 36 22.32 1.88 -20.32
CA THR A 36 21.90 1.27 -21.59
C THR A 36 20.37 1.14 -21.66
N PRO A 37 19.63 2.27 -21.78
CA PRO A 37 18.18 2.23 -21.90
C PRO A 37 17.77 1.58 -23.22
N ASP A 38 16.99 0.49 -23.14
CA ASP A 38 16.37 -0.13 -24.30
C ASP A 38 14.99 0.50 -24.55
N PHE A 39 14.84 1.14 -25.71
CA PHE A 39 13.59 1.79 -26.13
C PHE A 39 12.72 0.93 -27.05
N THR A 40 13.14 -0.31 -27.31
CA THR A 40 12.42 -1.23 -28.20
C THR A 40 11.05 -1.63 -27.64
N GLY A 41 10.90 -1.65 -26.30
CA GLY A 41 9.68 -1.97 -25.56
C GLY A 41 8.71 -0.80 -25.31
N TYR A 42 8.63 0.21 -26.19
CA TYR A 42 7.79 1.40 -25.97
C TYR A 42 6.32 1.11 -25.61
N LYS A 43 5.76 0.01 -26.12
CA LYS A 43 4.40 -0.44 -25.79
C LYS A 43 4.27 -0.93 -24.35
N GLU A 44 5.28 -1.62 -23.84
CA GLU A 44 5.30 -2.17 -22.48
C GLU A 44 5.44 -1.03 -21.46
N ILE A 45 6.28 -0.04 -21.77
CA ILE A 45 6.42 1.19 -20.98
C ILE A 45 5.10 1.95 -20.94
N ALA A 46 4.46 2.14 -22.10
CA ALA A 46 3.17 2.81 -22.18
C ALA A 46 2.07 2.04 -21.42
N TYR A 47 2.06 0.71 -21.52
CA TYR A 47 1.13 -0.14 -20.76
C TYR A 47 1.38 -0.02 -19.25
N ALA A 48 2.63 -0.08 -18.81
CA ALA A 48 2.99 0.09 -17.40
C ALA A 48 2.57 1.47 -16.87
N LEU A 49 2.83 2.55 -17.61
CA LEU A 49 2.37 3.90 -17.27
C LEU A 49 0.84 3.96 -17.16
N MET A 50 0.12 3.41 -18.13
CA MET A 50 -1.35 3.37 -18.09
C MET A 50 -1.85 2.53 -16.91
N GLN A 51 -1.15 1.46 -16.56
CA GLN A 51 -1.46 0.65 -15.38
C GLN A 51 -1.23 1.44 -14.08
N THR A 52 -0.23 2.33 -14.03
CA THR A 52 -0.06 3.24 -12.88
C THR A 52 -1.19 4.25 -12.75
N ILE A 53 -1.63 4.83 -13.86
CA ILE A 53 -2.76 5.75 -13.82
C ILE A 53 -4.03 5.00 -13.42
N ALA A 54 -4.23 3.81 -13.98
CA ALA A 54 -5.39 2.97 -13.69
C ALA A 54 -5.44 2.56 -12.22
N PHE A 55 -4.33 2.09 -11.62
CA PHE A 55 -4.34 1.72 -10.19
C PHE A 55 -4.69 2.92 -9.31
N ALA A 56 -4.28 4.13 -9.71
CA ALA A 56 -4.40 5.32 -8.86
C ALA A 56 -5.84 5.80 -8.92
N MET A 57 -6.38 5.89 -10.14
CA MET A 57 -7.78 6.23 -10.36
C MET A 57 -8.72 5.24 -9.69
N VAL A 58 -8.49 3.93 -9.87
CA VAL A 58 -9.34 2.89 -9.27
C VAL A 58 -9.21 2.89 -7.74
N GLY A 59 -7.98 2.96 -7.21
CA GLY A 59 -7.74 2.97 -5.76
C GLY A 59 -8.38 4.17 -5.07
N VAL A 60 -8.19 5.38 -5.62
CA VAL A 60 -8.80 6.62 -5.11
C VAL A 60 -10.32 6.58 -5.25
N SER A 61 -10.85 6.13 -6.39
CA SER A 61 -12.31 6.04 -6.60
C SER A 61 -12.96 5.06 -5.63
N LEU A 62 -12.37 3.88 -5.47
CA LEU A 62 -12.84 2.88 -4.49
C LEU A 62 -12.75 3.41 -3.07
N GLY A 63 -11.65 4.07 -2.71
CA GLY A 63 -11.49 4.68 -1.41
C GLY A 63 -12.52 5.79 -1.15
N ALA A 64 -12.78 6.66 -2.12
CA ALA A 64 -13.80 7.71 -2.01
C ALA A 64 -15.20 7.12 -1.82
N VAL A 65 -15.58 6.13 -2.64
CA VAL A 65 -16.89 5.48 -2.54
C VAL A 65 -17.03 4.73 -1.21
N ALA A 66 -16.02 3.97 -0.79
CA ALA A 66 -16.04 3.28 0.49
C ALA A 66 -16.10 4.27 1.67
N GLY A 67 -15.34 5.36 1.61
CA GLY A 67 -15.37 6.43 2.60
C GLY A 67 -16.73 7.11 2.69
N PHE A 68 -17.40 7.34 1.55
CA PHE A 68 -18.75 7.88 1.50
C PHE A 68 -19.76 6.99 2.23
N PHE A 69 -19.74 5.68 1.97
CA PHE A 69 -20.62 4.76 2.69
C PHE A 69 -20.27 4.68 4.19
N LEU A 70 -18.98 4.72 4.53
CA LEU A 70 -18.52 4.66 5.92
C LEU A 70 -18.89 5.91 6.71
N SER A 71 -19.06 7.05 6.03
CA SER A 71 -19.50 8.33 6.61
C SER A 71 -20.85 8.23 7.30
N PHE A 72 -21.80 7.42 6.78
CA PHE A 72 -23.13 7.28 7.38
C PHE A 72 -23.12 6.63 8.77
N ILE A 73 -22.06 5.89 9.11
CA ILE A 73 -21.94 5.15 10.38
C ILE A 73 -20.77 5.74 11.21
N PHE A 74 -20.24 6.90 10.82
CA PHE A 74 -19.05 7.49 11.44
C PHE A 74 -19.30 7.98 12.87
N ASP A 75 -20.56 8.24 13.26
CA ASP A 75 -20.97 8.54 14.63
C ASP A 75 -20.61 7.42 15.63
N ASN A 76 -20.46 6.19 15.13
CA ASN A 76 -20.15 5.05 15.96
C ASN A 76 -18.68 5.07 16.38
N ARG A 77 -18.41 5.14 17.69
CA ARG A 77 -17.04 5.28 18.25
C ARG A 77 -16.07 4.21 17.73
N LEU A 78 -16.55 2.99 17.49
CA LEU A 78 -15.76 1.90 16.93
C LEU A 78 -15.31 2.18 15.50
N VAL A 79 -16.19 2.71 14.65
CA VAL A 79 -15.88 3.05 13.24
C VAL A 79 -14.88 4.21 13.19
N HIS A 80 -15.10 5.25 13.99
CA HIS A 80 -14.17 6.37 14.09
C HIS A 80 -12.77 5.93 14.56
N MET A 81 -12.68 5.11 15.61
CA MET A 81 -11.41 4.53 16.05
C MET A 81 -10.75 3.67 14.98
N SER A 82 -11.52 2.85 14.27
CA SER A 82 -11.02 2.00 13.20
C SER A 82 -10.43 2.85 12.07
N CYS A 83 -11.13 3.89 11.62
CA CYS A 83 -10.63 4.83 10.61
C CYS A 83 -9.34 5.53 11.07
N ALA A 84 -9.26 5.93 12.34
CA ALA A 84 -8.06 6.54 12.90
C ALA A 84 -6.86 5.58 12.86
N VAL A 85 -7.07 4.29 13.16
CA VAL A 85 -6.02 3.25 13.07
C VAL A 85 -5.61 3.01 11.61
N LEU A 86 -6.58 2.82 10.71
CA LEU A 86 -6.32 2.59 9.28
C LEU A 86 -5.48 3.71 8.67
N ARG A 87 -5.75 4.97 9.06
CA ARG A 87 -4.99 6.15 8.62
C ARG A 87 -3.60 6.28 9.26
N SER A 88 -3.39 5.69 10.44
CA SER A 88 -2.10 5.78 11.14
C SER A 88 -1.04 4.85 10.55
N VAL A 89 -1.48 3.80 9.86
CA VAL A 89 -0.60 2.86 9.15
C VAL A 89 -0.25 3.44 7.78
N HIS A 90 1.05 3.52 7.46
CA HIS A 90 1.49 4.00 6.16
C HIS A 90 1.11 3.02 5.04
N GLU A 91 0.76 3.55 3.87
CA GLU A 91 0.32 2.78 2.69
C GLU A 91 1.34 1.72 2.25
N LEU A 92 2.64 1.93 2.48
CA LEU A 92 3.67 0.91 2.22
C LEU A 92 3.45 -0.37 3.03
N PHE A 93 3.02 -0.27 4.29
CA PHE A 93 2.72 -1.46 5.09
C PHE A 93 1.51 -2.21 4.52
N TRP A 94 0.47 -1.50 4.09
CA TRP A 94 -0.67 -2.12 3.42
C TRP A 94 -0.24 -2.82 2.13
N ALA A 95 0.63 -2.19 1.33
CA ALA A 95 1.17 -2.80 0.13
C ALA A 95 1.95 -4.09 0.44
N LEU A 96 2.81 -4.08 1.47
CA LEU A 96 3.58 -5.26 1.88
C LEU A 96 2.69 -6.40 2.39
N ILE A 97 1.66 -6.08 3.18
CA ILE A 97 0.69 -7.07 3.67
C ILE A 97 -0.04 -7.71 2.48
N PHE A 98 -0.59 -6.91 1.57
CA PHE A 98 -1.31 -7.43 0.39
C PHE A 98 -0.39 -8.12 -0.61
N LEU A 99 0.86 -7.71 -0.71
CA LEU A 99 1.88 -8.37 -1.53
C LEU A 99 2.09 -9.82 -1.05
N GLN A 100 2.04 -10.07 0.26
CA GLN A 100 2.16 -11.43 0.78
C GLN A 100 0.94 -12.32 0.44
N PHE A 101 -0.25 -11.73 0.34
CA PHE A 101 -1.48 -12.46 0.01
C PHE A 101 -1.67 -12.68 -1.50
N PHE A 102 -1.46 -11.63 -2.30
CA PHE A 102 -1.77 -11.62 -3.74
C PHE A 102 -0.53 -11.68 -4.64
N GLY A 103 0.68 -11.51 -4.10
CA GLY A 103 1.90 -11.39 -4.88
C GLY A 103 1.99 -10.08 -5.66
N LEU A 104 2.83 -10.08 -6.71
CA LEU A 104 3.04 -8.96 -7.62
C LEU A 104 1.82 -8.78 -8.55
N HIS A 105 0.72 -8.33 -7.98
CA HIS A 105 -0.55 -8.12 -8.68
C HIS A 105 -1.00 -6.65 -8.58
N PRO A 106 -1.61 -6.06 -9.62
CA PRO A 106 -2.09 -4.67 -9.57
C PRO A 106 -3.09 -4.38 -8.43
N LEU A 107 -3.90 -5.38 -8.04
CA LEU A 107 -4.81 -5.26 -6.90
C LEU A 107 -4.09 -4.92 -5.59
N THR A 108 -2.87 -5.40 -5.40
CA THR A 108 -2.06 -5.11 -4.20
C THR A 108 -1.90 -3.61 -4.01
N GLY A 109 -1.56 -2.89 -5.07
CA GLY A 109 -1.42 -1.42 -5.05
C GLY A 109 -2.77 -0.71 -4.89
N VAL A 110 -3.81 -1.18 -5.60
CA VAL A 110 -5.16 -0.60 -5.52
C VAL A 110 -5.71 -0.66 -4.09
N LEU A 111 -5.62 -1.82 -3.43
CA LEU A 111 -6.10 -1.98 -2.06
C LEU A 111 -5.25 -1.21 -1.04
N ALA A 112 -3.93 -1.17 -1.26
CA ALA A 112 -3.01 -0.42 -0.40
C ALA A 112 -3.32 1.08 -0.35
N ILE A 113 -3.77 1.64 -1.48
CA ILE A 113 -4.20 3.04 -1.57
C ILE A 113 -5.64 3.20 -1.07
N ALA A 114 -6.56 2.32 -1.49
CA ALA A 114 -7.99 2.47 -1.22
C ALA A 114 -8.33 2.47 0.27
N ILE A 115 -7.66 1.65 1.09
CA ILE A 115 -7.96 1.52 2.53
C ILE A 115 -7.67 2.80 3.33
N PRO A 116 -6.42 3.32 3.36
CA PRO A 116 -6.14 4.55 4.09
C PRO A 116 -6.89 5.75 3.50
N PHE A 117 -7.09 5.77 2.17
CA PHE A 117 -7.86 6.83 1.52
C PHE A 117 -9.34 6.81 1.93
N ALA A 118 -9.97 5.64 2.03
CA ALA A 118 -11.34 5.49 2.53
C ALA A 118 -11.50 6.03 3.95
N ALA A 119 -10.54 5.78 4.83
CA ALA A 119 -10.56 6.29 6.19
C ALA A 119 -10.45 7.82 6.26
N ILE A 120 -9.68 8.44 5.36
CA ILE A 120 -9.59 9.90 5.25
C ILE A 120 -10.91 10.47 4.73
N CYS A 121 -11.43 9.92 3.62
CA CYS A 121 -12.70 10.35 3.03
C CYS A 121 -13.88 10.21 4.00
N ALA A 122 -13.95 9.11 4.74
CA ALA A 122 -15.02 8.89 5.73
C ALA A 122 -15.06 9.99 6.80
N LYS A 123 -13.89 10.44 7.29
CA LYS A 123 -13.82 11.54 8.24
C LYS A 123 -14.21 12.87 7.60
N VAL A 124 -13.71 13.16 6.40
CA VAL A 124 -13.99 14.43 5.69
C VAL A 124 -15.47 14.55 5.30
N TYR A 125 -16.13 13.44 4.96
CA TYR A 125 -17.55 13.44 4.61
C TYR A 125 -18.49 13.46 5.84
N ALA A 126 -17.98 13.08 7.01
CA ALA A 126 -18.72 13.09 8.26
C ALA A 126 -18.56 14.40 9.06
N GLU A 127 -17.58 15.23 8.70
CA GLU A 127 -17.42 16.62 9.17
C GLU A 127 -18.37 17.57 8.44
#